data_AF-A0A973Q896-F1
#
_entry.id   AF-A0A973Q896-F1
#
_cell.length_a   1.000
_cell.length_b   1.000
_cell.length_c   1.000
_cell.angle_alpha   90.00
_cell.angle_beta   90.00
_cell.angle_gamma   90.00
#
_symmetry.space_group_name_H-M   'P 1'
#
loop_
_entity.id
_entity.type
_entity.pdbx_description
1 polymer ?
#
loop_
_entity_poly.entity_id
_entity_poly.type
_entity_poly.pdbx_seq_one_letter_code
_entity_poly.pdbx_strand_id
1 'polypeptide(L)'
;YTVLVPNVFYRHGRSPVFDLPEFIDTDARPDLWNAIGPVMQSLTPALAMRDAGAYLAFLAESPYVTEGPVALTGYCMGARLALLTAGTYPDRVAAAAGFHGGRLATDAPDSPHRVAEHISAELYFGHADEDPSMPPEQIRLLADTLTEAGVRHHGEVYPGAHHGYTQADTAAYHHEATERHWAALLDLLKRTF
;
A
#
# COMPACT_ATOMS: atom_id res chain seq x y z
N TYR A 1 -14.13 -2.74 13.80
CA TYR A 1 -13.91 -3.13 12.39
C TYR A 1 -13.27 -4.52 12.36
N THR A 2 -13.46 -5.27 11.27
CA THR A 2 -12.84 -6.59 11.05
C THR A 2 -11.73 -6.42 10.02
N VAL A 3 -10.55 -6.99 10.28
CA VAL A 3 -9.37 -6.84 9.41
C VAL A 3 -8.93 -8.20 8.90
N LEU A 4 -8.69 -8.29 7.60
CA LEU A 4 -7.93 -9.39 6.99
C LEU A 4 -6.51 -8.90 6.70
N VAL A 5 -5.53 -9.63 7.22
CA VAL A 5 -4.10 -9.42 6.93
C VAL A 5 -3.59 -10.65 6.17
N PRO A 6 -3.64 -10.66 4.83
CA PRO A 6 -3.25 -11.83 4.06
C PRO A 6 -1.72 -11.97 4.01
N ASN A 7 -1.23 -13.20 4.08
CA ASN A 7 0.14 -13.50 3.67
C ASN A 7 0.22 -13.43 2.13
N VAL A 8 0.60 -12.26 1.59
CA VAL A 8 0.73 -12.06 0.14
C VAL A 8 1.83 -12.93 -0.50
N PHE A 9 2.70 -13.53 0.31
CA PHE A 9 3.76 -14.45 -0.12
C PHE A 9 3.46 -15.92 0.20
N TYR A 10 2.18 -16.30 0.38
CA TYR A 10 1.80 -17.67 0.75
C TYR A 10 2.37 -18.77 -0.17
N ARG A 11 2.68 -18.45 -1.42
CA ARG A 11 3.32 -19.38 -2.39
C ARG A 11 4.74 -19.79 -1.98
N HIS A 12 5.38 -19.02 -1.10
CA HIS A 12 6.73 -19.27 -0.55
C HIS A 12 6.70 -19.88 0.85
N GLY A 13 5.51 -20.14 1.42
CA GLY A 13 5.35 -20.80 2.71
C GLY A 13 4.37 -20.10 3.64
N ARG A 14 4.18 -20.68 4.82
CA ARG A 14 3.39 -20.09 5.90
C ARG A 14 4.18 -18.95 6.55
N SER A 15 3.50 -17.92 7.04
CA SER A 15 4.16 -16.87 7.81
C SER A 15 4.75 -17.42 9.12
N PRO A 16 5.91 -16.90 9.57
CA PRO A 16 6.75 -15.91 8.89
C PRO A 16 7.50 -16.54 7.69
N VAL A 17 7.47 -15.85 6.53
CA VAL A 17 8.16 -16.31 5.30
C VAL A 17 9.67 -16.08 5.38
N PHE A 18 10.09 -15.06 6.14
CA PHE A 18 11.49 -14.73 6.41
C PHE A 18 11.71 -14.66 7.91
N ASP A 19 12.87 -15.13 8.36
CA ASP A 19 13.32 -14.92 9.73
C ASP A 19 13.95 -13.52 9.82
N LEU A 20 13.24 -12.60 10.47
CA LEU A 20 13.64 -11.20 10.60
C LEU A 20 14.25 -10.95 11.99
N PRO A 21 15.33 -10.16 12.08
CA PRO A 21 15.85 -9.74 13.37
C PRO A 21 14.84 -8.83 14.10
N GLU A 22 14.99 -8.70 15.42
CA GLU A 22 14.15 -7.82 16.25
C GLU A 22 14.24 -6.34 15.84
N PHE A 23 15.39 -5.93 15.30
CA PHE A 23 15.59 -4.61 14.71
C PHE A 23 16.19 -4.73 13.32
N ILE A 24 15.57 -4.07 12.34
CA ILE A 24 16.00 -4.10 10.94
C ILE A 24 16.76 -2.80 10.64
N ASP A 25 18.07 -2.95 10.50
CA ASP A 25 18.92 -1.95 9.85
C ASP A 25 19.14 -2.40 8.40
N THR A 26 18.52 -1.68 7.47
CA THR A 26 18.53 -1.97 6.03
C THR A 26 19.90 -1.79 5.41
N ASP A 27 20.73 -0.88 5.94
CA ASP A 27 22.09 -0.63 5.44
C ASP A 27 23.07 -1.69 5.96
N ALA A 28 22.79 -2.26 7.12
CA ALA A 28 23.63 -3.30 7.73
C ALA A 28 23.38 -4.73 7.19
N ARG A 29 22.34 -4.97 6.36
CA ARG A 29 21.90 -6.34 6.00
C ARG A 29 21.54 -6.53 4.51
N PRO A 30 22.52 -6.43 3.58
CA PRO A 30 22.28 -6.66 2.15
C PRO A 30 21.76 -8.08 1.83
N ASP A 31 22.15 -9.10 2.61
CA ASP A 31 21.70 -10.48 2.42
C ASP A 31 20.19 -10.65 2.62
N LEU A 32 19.59 -9.85 3.50
CA LEU A 32 18.15 -9.89 3.73
C LEU A 32 17.40 -9.41 2.48
N TRP A 33 17.87 -8.33 1.86
CA TRP A 33 17.33 -7.82 0.61
C TRP A 33 17.53 -8.79 -0.56
N ASN A 34 18.67 -9.49 -0.62
CA ASN A 34 18.92 -10.53 -1.61
C ASN A 34 17.93 -11.71 -1.50
N ALA A 35 17.45 -12.03 -0.29
CA ALA A 35 16.45 -13.05 -0.07
C ALA A 35 15.02 -12.56 -0.34
N ILE A 36 14.67 -11.36 0.13
CA ILE A 36 13.31 -10.80 0.02
C ILE A 36 13.00 -10.33 -1.40
N GLY A 37 13.97 -9.72 -2.09
CA GLY A 37 13.80 -9.11 -3.41
C GLY A 37 13.17 -10.05 -4.45
N PRO A 38 13.73 -11.26 -4.68
CA PRO A 38 13.16 -12.22 -5.62
C PRO A 38 11.73 -12.66 -5.27
N VAL A 39 11.43 -12.82 -3.97
CA VAL A 39 10.09 -13.18 -3.50
C VAL A 39 9.10 -12.05 -3.75
N MET A 40 9.47 -10.79 -3.46
CA MET A 40 8.67 -9.61 -3.80
C MET A 40 8.40 -9.53 -5.32
N GLN A 41 9.44 -9.72 -6.14
CA GLN A 41 9.33 -9.66 -7.60
C GLN A 41 8.47 -10.79 -8.18
N SER A 42 8.40 -11.95 -7.50
CA SER A 42 7.55 -13.07 -7.92
C SER A 42 6.05 -12.76 -7.80
N LEU A 43 5.66 -11.78 -6.98
CA LEU A 43 4.28 -11.32 -6.85
C LEU A 43 3.96 -10.31 -7.95
N THR A 44 3.65 -10.81 -9.14
CA THR A 44 3.26 -9.97 -10.27
C THR A 44 1.91 -9.28 -10.03
N PRO A 45 1.61 -8.14 -10.66
CA PRO A 45 0.31 -7.48 -10.54
C PRO A 45 -0.87 -8.41 -10.84
N ALA A 46 -0.76 -9.23 -11.88
CA ALA A 46 -1.81 -10.18 -12.25
C ALA A 46 -2.06 -11.23 -11.14
N LEU A 47 -1.00 -11.77 -10.53
CA LEU A 47 -1.13 -12.71 -9.42
C LEU A 47 -1.72 -12.04 -8.18
N ALA A 48 -1.23 -10.84 -7.87
CA ALA A 48 -1.70 -10.07 -6.73
C ALA A 48 -3.18 -9.73 -6.84
N MET A 49 -3.65 -9.31 -8.02
CA MET A 49 -5.07 -8.99 -8.23
C MET A 49 -5.94 -10.24 -8.17
N ARG A 50 -5.51 -11.36 -8.78
CA ARG A 50 -6.22 -12.64 -8.64
C ARG A 50 -6.44 -13.01 -7.16
N ASP A 51 -5.39 -12.87 -6.36
CA ASP A 51 -5.47 -13.18 -4.93
C ASP A 51 -6.30 -12.13 -4.16
N ALA A 52 -6.21 -10.85 -4.52
CA ALA A 52 -7.04 -9.80 -3.95
C ALA A 52 -8.55 -10.06 -4.13
N GLY A 53 -8.96 -10.55 -5.30
CA GLY A 53 -10.34 -11.00 -5.53
C GLY A 53 -10.78 -12.09 -4.55
N ALA A 54 -9.92 -13.07 -4.27
CA ALA A 54 -10.20 -14.12 -3.29
C ALA A 54 -10.27 -13.57 -1.85
N TYR A 55 -9.42 -12.62 -1.49
CA TYR A 55 -9.43 -11.96 -0.17
C TYR A 55 -10.71 -11.13 0.04
N LEU A 56 -11.13 -10.37 -0.99
CA LEU A 56 -12.37 -9.61 -0.97
C LEU A 56 -13.61 -10.51 -0.88
N ALA A 57 -13.62 -11.64 -1.60
CA ALA A 57 -14.69 -12.63 -1.51
C ALA A 57 -14.76 -13.26 -0.11
N PHE A 58 -13.62 -13.70 0.42
CA PHE A 58 -13.55 -14.27 1.78
C PHE A 58 -14.05 -13.29 2.85
N LEU A 59 -13.65 -12.01 2.77
CA LEU A 59 -14.15 -11.00 3.69
C LEU A 59 -15.67 -10.85 3.57
N ALA A 60 -16.22 -10.72 2.35
CA ALA A 60 -17.65 -10.53 2.14
C ALA A 60 -18.52 -11.72 2.62
N GLU A 61 -17.97 -12.93 2.64
CA GLU A 61 -18.65 -14.14 3.15
C GLU A 61 -18.52 -14.30 4.68
N SER A 62 -17.71 -13.48 5.33
CA SER A 62 -17.46 -13.58 6.77
C SER A 62 -18.67 -13.09 7.58
N PRO A 63 -19.15 -13.85 8.59
CA PRO A 63 -20.21 -13.39 9.48
C PRO A 63 -19.78 -12.23 10.40
N TYR A 64 -18.49 -11.86 10.37
CA TYR A 64 -17.91 -10.79 11.18
C TYR A 64 -17.78 -9.46 10.44
N VAL A 65 -18.24 -9.36 9.18
CA VAL A 65 -18.23 -8.11 8.43
C VAL A 65 -19.64 -7.60 8.17
N THR A 66 -19.79 -6.28 8.09
CA THR A 66 -21.00 -5.67 7.54
C THR A 66 -20.98 -5.79 6.02
N GLU A 67 -22.15 -5.95 5.39
CA GLU A 67 -22.28 -5.90 3.94
C GLU A 67 -21.77 -4.55 3.39
N GLY A 68 -21.11 -4.61 2.24
CA GLY A 68 -20.64 -3.42 1.52
C GLY A 68 -19.18 -3.50 1.06
N PRO A 69 -18.69 -2.41 0.44
CA PRO A 69 -17.29 -2.28 0.05
C PRO A 69 -16.36 -2.19 1.28
N VAL A 70 -15.09 -2.55 1.10
CA VAL A 70 -14.07 -2.49 2.16
C VAL A 70 -13.20 -1.25 2.04
N ALA A 71 -12.43 -0.96 3.09
CA ALA A 71 -11.25 -0.12 2.99
C ALA A 71 -9.98 -0.96 2.84
N LEU A 72 -8.98 -0.41 2.16
CA LEU A 72 -7.64 -0.97 2.04
C LEU A 72 -6.63 -0.03 2.72
N THR A 73 -5.62 -0.60 3.37
CA THR A 73 -4.43 0.14 3.79
C THR A 73 -3.19 -0.66 3.42
N GLY A 74 -2.14 0.01 2.97
CA GLY A 74 -0.94 -0.63 2.45
C GLY A 74 0.33 0.18 2.69
N TYR A 75 1.42 -0.55 2.93
CA TYR A 75 2.73 -0.03 3.31
C TYR A 75 3.80 -0.49 2.32
N CYS A 76 4.69 0.37 1.84
CA CYS A 76 5.69 0.02 0.83
C CYS A 76 5.03 -0.65 -0.39
N MET A 77 5.32 -1.92 -0.67
CA MET A 77 4.69 -2.73 -1.71
C MET A 77 3.17 -2.82 -1.52
N GLY A 78 2.70 -2.84 -0.27
CA GLY A 78 1.28 -2.85 0.07
C GLY A 78 0.53 -1.63 -0.48
N ALA A 79 1.16 -0.45 -0.56
CA ALA A 79 0.55 0.73 -1.17
C ALA A 79 0.28 0.52 -2.67
N ARG A 80 1.23 -0.13 -3.38
CA ARG A 80 1.04 -0.56 -4.78
C ARG A 80 -0.11 -1.56 -4.88
N LEU A 81 -0.19 -2.54 -3.98
CA LEU A 81 -1.26 -3.53 -3.99
C LEU A 81 -2.63 -2.91 -3.71
N ALA A 82 -2.71 -1.96 -2.77
CA ALA A 82 -3.94 -1.26 -2.43
C ALA A 82 -4.47 -0.45 -3.64
N LEU A 83 -3.60 0.32 -4.30
CA LEU A 83 -3.97 1.11 -5.48
C LEU A 83 -4.44 0.22 -6.65
N LEU A 84 -3.69 -0.85 -6.95
CA LEU A 84 -4.09 -1.81 -7.99
C LEU A 84 -5.43 -2.49 -7.67
N THR A 85 -5.66 -2.86 -6.40
CA THR A 85 -6.91 -3.52 -5.97
C THR A 85 -8.09 -2.56 -6.10
N ALA A 86 -7.92 -1.28 -5.72
CA ALA A 86 -8.95 -0.27 -5.84
C ALA A 86 -9.41 -0.07 -7.30
N GLY A 87 -8.48 -0.09 -8.26
CA GLY A 87 -8.83 0.03 -9.68
C GLY A 87 -9.30 -1.28 -10.33
N THR A 88 -8.89 -2.44 -9.81
CA THR A 88 -9.32 -3.74 -10.36
C THR A 88 -10.70 -4.15 -9.85
N TYR A 89 -11.07 -3.76 -8.62
CA TYR A 89 -12.33 -4.11 -7.98
C TYR A 89 -13.08 -2.87 -7.45
N PRO A 90 -13.46 -1.92 -8.33
CA PRO A 90 -13.99 -0.63 -7.90
C PRO A 90 -15.30 -0.72 -7.11
N ASP A 91 -16.16 -1.69 -7.41
CA ASP A 91 -17.42 -1.87 -6.66
C ASP A 91 -17.22 -2.49 -5.26
N ARG A 92 -15.99 -2.90 -4.94
CA ARG A 92 -15.65 -3.61 -3.70
C ARG A 92 -14.79 -2.80 -2.75
N VAL A 93 -14.32 -1.62 -3.17
CA VAL A 93 -13.40 -0.78 -2.40
C VAL A 93 -13.97 0.63 -2.29
N ALA A 94 -14.24 1.08 -1.07
CA ALA A 94 -14.76 2.43 -0.83
C ALA A 94 -13.64 3.44 -0.52
N ALA A 95 -12.54 2.96 0.08
CA ALA A 95 -11.39 3.76 0.40
C ALA A 95 -10.09 2.95 0.30
N ALA A 96 -8.98 3.60 -0.06
CA ALA A 96 -7.65 3.00 0.03
C ALA A 96 -6.60 4.01 0.48
N ALA A 97 -5.79 3.62 1.47
CA ALA A 97 -4.65 4.40 1.95
C ALA A 97 -3.32 3.71 1.62
N GLY A 98 -2.35 4.46 1.13
CA GLY A 98 -0.99 3.99 0.85
C GLY A 98 0.04 4.84 1.60
N PHE A 99 1.01 4.20 2.23
CA PHE A 99 2.03 4.90 3.02
C PHE A 99 3.42 4.41 2.66
N HIS A 100 4.36 5.38 2.53
CA HIS A 100 5.73 5.15 2.05
C HIS A 100 5.78 4.19 0.84
N GLY A 101 4.82 4.34 -0.08
CA GLY A 101 4.75 3.53 -1.29
C GLY A 101 5.78 3.97 -2.31
N GLY A 102 6.59 3.03 -2.78
CA GLY A 102 7.57 3.26 -3.85
C GLY A 102 7.02 2.91 -5.23
N ARG A 103 7.51 3.59 -6.27
CA ARG A 103 7.22 3.28 -7.69
C ARG A 103 5.73 3.23 -8.03
N LEU A 104 4.92 4.12 -7.44
CA LEU A 104 3.48 4.15 -7.64
C LEU A 104 3.08 4.76 -8.99
N ALA A 105 3.94 5.60 -9.58
CA ALA A 105 3.75 6.16 -10.90
C ALA A 105 5.06 6.15 -11.69
N THR A 106 5.10 5.40 -12.77
CA THR A 106 6.31 5.13 -13.58
C THR A 106 5.92 4.91 -15.04
N ASP A 107 6.88 4.93 -15.95
CA ASP A 107 6.59 4.69 -17.37
C ASP A 107 6.19 3.24 -17.69
N ALA A 108 6.43 2.30 -16.75
CA ALA A 108 6.15 0.89 -16.95
C ALA A 108 4.67 0.64 -17.32
N PRO A 109 4.39 -0.31 -18.23
CA PRO A 109 3.02 -0.59 -18.67
C PRO A 109 2.12 -1.13 -17.55
N ASP A 110 2.71 -1.73 -16.52
CA ASP A 110 2.04 -2.27 -15.33
C ASP A 110 2.12 -1.33 -14.11
N SER A 111 2.42 -0.04 -14.35
CA SER A 111 2.56 0.96 -13.29
C SER A 111 1.23 1.20 -12.56
N PRO A 112 1.20 1.28 -11.22
CA PRO A 112 -0.05 1.31 -10.44
C PRO A 112 -0.99 2.47 -10.78
N HIS A 113 -0.47 3.69 -11.00
CA HIS A 113 -1.29 4.85 -11.36
C HIS A 113 -2.15 4.65 -12.63
N ARG A 114 -1.80 3.72 -13.52
CA ARG A 114 -2.53 3.46 -14.77
C ARG A 114 -3.93 2.87 -14.55
N VAL A 115 -4.29 2.42 -13.34
CA VAL A 115 -5.66 1.97 -13.03
C VAL A 115 -6.60 3.10 -12.60
N ALA A 116 -6.13 4.36 -12.60
CA ALA A 116 -6.87 5.53 -12.11
C ALA A 116 -8.29 5.66 -12.69
N GLU A 117 -8.46 5.48 -14.00
CA GLU A 117 -9.76 5.63 -14.68
C GLU A 117 -10.82 4.64 -14.20
N HIS A 118 -10.42 3.57 -13.51
CA HIS A 118 -11.33 2.57 -12.99
C HIS A 118 -11.68 2.79 -11.52
N ILE A 119 -11.03 3.72 -10.82
CA ILE A 119 -11.15 3.86 -9.37
C ILE A 119 -12.38 4.69 -9.00
N SER A 120 -13.26 4.09 -8.19
CA SER A 120 -14.39 4.75 -7.52
C SER A 120 -14.10 5.10 -6.05
N ALA A 121 -13.08 4.47 -5.47
CA ALA A 121 -12.67 4.62 -4.07
C ALA A 121 -12.09 6.02 -3.79
N GLU A 122 -12.22 6.47 -2.55
CA GLU A 122 -11.45 7.62 -2.08
C GLU A 122 -10.04 7.19 -1.68
N LEU A 123 -9.03 7.91 -2.17
CA LEU A 123 -7.63 7.56 -1.97
C LEU A 123 -6.89 8.51 -1.02
N TYR A 124 -5.97 7.96 -0.24
CA TYR A 124 -5.02 8.75 0.54
C TYR A 124 -3.58 8.23 0.34
N PHE A 125 -2.61 9.14 0.18
CA PHE A 125 -1.20 8.79 0.13
C PHE A 125 -0.34 9.65 1.07
N GLY A 126 0.37 8.99 1.99
CA GLY A 126 1.37 9.61 2.86
C GLY A 126 2.78 9.31 2.37
N HIS A 127 3.36 10.22 1.60
CA HIS A 127 4.68 10.08 0.98
C HIS A 127 5.80 10.54 1.93
N ALA A 128 6.97 9.91 1.82
CA ALA A 128 8.21 10.33 2.47
C ALA A 128 9.00 11.24 1.52
N ASP A 129 9.60 12.33 2.02
CA ASP A 129 10.45 13.22 1.21
C ASP A 129 11.89 12.71 1.06
N GLU A 130 12.36 11.89 2.00
CA GLU A 130 13.67 11.24 1.96
C GLU A 130 13.59 9.79 1.41
N ASP A 131 12.62 9.53 0.51
CA ASP A 131 12.41 8.24 -0.15
C ASP A 131 12.78 8.28 -1.65
N PRO A 132 13.97 7.76 -2.05
CA PRO A 132 14.39 7.75 -3.44
C PRO A 132 13.57 6.79 -4.32
N SER A 133 12.77 5.91 -3.73
CA SER A 133 11.88 5.00 -4.48
C SER A 133 10.58 5.67 -4.94
N MET A 134 10.25 6.84 -4.38
CA MET A 134 9.07 7.63 -4.71
C MET A 134 9.44 9.13 -4.84
N PRO A 135 10.27 9.49 -5.84
CA PRO A 135 10.75 10.85 -5.98
C PRO A 135 9.62 11.84 -6.35
N PRO A 136 9.82 13.16 -6.15
CA PRO A 136 8.77 14.17 -6.31
C PRO A 136 8.04 14.14 -7.66
N GLU A 137 8.72 13.80 -8.74
CA GLU A 137 8.13 13.65 -10.07
C GLU A 137 7.10 12.52 -10.14
N GLN A 138 7.32 11.41 -9.42
CA GLN A 138 6.34 10.31 -9.36
C GLN A 138 5.17 10.67 -8.45
N ILE A 139 5.41 11.40 -7.35
CA ILE A 139 4.34 11.92 -6.48
C ILE A 139 3.43 12.82 -7.30
N ARG A 140 4.00 13.77 -8.05
CA ARG A 140 3.26 14.66 -8.93
C ARG A 140 2.52 13.90 -10.02
N LEU A 141 3.19 12.96 -10.71
CA LEU A 141 2.55 12.17 -11.76
C LEU A 141 1.35 11.38 -11.23
N LEU A 142 1.48 10.75 -10.05
CA LEU A 142 0.37 10.04 -9.41
C LEU A 142 -0.81 10.99 -9.13
N ALA A 143 -0.54 12.15 -8.53
CA ALA A 143 -1.57 13.14 -8.20
C ALA A 143 -2.26 13.70 -9.45
N ASP A 144 -1.49 14.03 -10.49
CA ASP A 144 -2.00 14.54 -11.77
C ASP A 144 -2.91 13.49 -12.43
N THR A 145 -2.46 12.23 -12.55
CA THR A 145 -3.25 11.14 -13.14
C THR A 145 -4.55 10.85 -12.37
N LEU A 146 -4.52 10.84 -11.04
CA LEU A 146 -5.73 10.65 -10.22
C LEU A 146 -6.72 11.82 -10.38
N THR A 147 -6.20 13.05 -10.49
CA THR A 147 -7.03 14.25 -10.72
C THR A 147 -7.67 14.22 -12.10
N GLU A 148 -6.90 13.89 -13.14
CA GLU A 148 -7.38 13.78 -14.52
C GLU A 148 -8.47 12.70 -14.65
N ALA A 149 -8.34 11.59 -13.93
CA ALA A 149 -9.34 10.53 -13.84
C ALA A 149 -10.57 10.89 -12.98
N GLY A 150 -10.58 12.06 -12.32
CA GLY A 150 -11.68 12.50 -11.46
C GLY A 150 -11.79 11.73 -10.13
N VAL A 151 -10.74 11.04 -9.71
CA VAL A 151 -10.70 10.27 -8.46
C VAL A 151 -10.66 11.24 -7.28
N ARG A 152 -11.45 10.98 -6.22
CA ARG A 152 -11.29 11.70 -4.95
C ARG A 152 -10.01 11.22 -4.28
N HIS A 153 -9.00 12.08 -4.18
CA HIS A 153 -7.74 11.70 -3.56
C HIS A 153 -7.15 12.83 -2.72
N HIS A 154 -6.29 12.45 -1.79
CA HIS A 154 -5.43 13.36 -1.06
C HIS A 154 -4.03 12.74 -0.95
N GLY A 155 -3.01 13.48 -1.38
CA GLY A 155 -1.61 13.11 -1.21
C GLY A 155 -0.88 14.18 -0.42
N GLU A 156 -0.09 13.78 0.57
CA GLU A 156 0.79 14.70 1.28
C GLU A 156 2.17 14.10 1.52
N VAL A 157 3.15 14.99 1.62
CA VAL A 157 4.56 14.65 1.86
C VAL A 157 4.87 14.90 3.33
N TYR A 158 5.52 13.94 3.97
CA TYR A 158 5.92 13.97 5.37
C TYR A 158 7.39 14.37 5.47
N PRO A 159 7.69 15.57 5.99
CA PRO A 159 9.06 16.08 6.03
C PRO A 159 9.99 15.26 6.91
N GLY A 160 11.21 15.00 6.45
CA GLY A 160 12.23 14.22 7.14
C GLY A 160 11.91 12.72 7.25
N ALA A 161 10.86 12.24 6.61
CA ALA A 161 10.46 10.84 6.68
C ALA A 161 11.18 10.04 5.60
N HIS A 162 11.68 8.86 5.97
CA HIS A 162 12.27 7.89 5.05
C HIS A 162 11.27 6.83 4.60
N HIS A 163 11.63 6.06 3.58
CA HIS A 163 10.89 4.85 3.23
C HIS A 163 10.77 3.92 4.46
N GLY A 164 9.55 3.44 4.77
CA GLY A 164 9.32 2.62 5.95
C GLY A 164 9.09 3.39 7.26
N TYR A 165 8.84 4.70 7.23
CA TYR A 165 8.73 5.56 8.43
C TYR A 165 7.77 5.08 9.53
N THR A 166 6.84 4.18 9.23
CA THR A 166 5.88 3.61 10.20
C THR A 166 6.41 2.40 10.97
N GLN A 167 7.59 1.88 10.63
CA GLN A 167 8.11 0.61 11.16
C GLN A 167 9.00 0.86 12.38
N ALA A 168 8.42 0.77 13.58
CA ALA A 168 9.08 1.11 14.86
C ALA A 168 10.30 0.22 15.21
N ASP A 169 10.42 -0.91 14.55
CA ASP A 169 11.50 -1.89 14.63
C ASP A 169 12.61 -1.64 13.58
N THR A 170 12.69 -0.44 13.00
CA THR A 170 13.67 -0.10 11.96
C THR A 170 14.34 1.24 12.18
N ALA A 171 15.51 1.44 11.58
CA ALA A 171 16.21 2.73 11.59
C ALA A 171 15.45 3.85 10.85
N ALA A 172 14.51 3.49 9.98
CA ALA A 172 13.69 4.44 9.24
C ALA A 172 12.53 5.01 10.06
N TYR A 173 12.25 4.47 11.26
CA TYR A 173 11.12 4.90 12.08
C TYR A 173 11.13 6.41 12.33
N HIS A 174 10.01 7.06 12.02
CA HIS A 174 9.80 8.46 12.29
C HIS A 174 8.47 8.66 13.03
N HIS A 175 8.57 9.00 14.32
CA HIS A 175 7.42 9.08 15.23
C HIS A 175 6.35 10.07 14.74
N GLU A 176 6.72 11.31 14.40
CA GLU A 176 5.73 12.33 13.98
C GLU A 176 5.02 11.96 12.67
N ALA A 177 5.76 11.43 11.69
CA ALA A 177 5.21 10.90 10.45
C ALA A 177 4.25 9.72 10.69
N THR A 178 4.57 8.85 11.66
CA THR A 178 3.70 7.73 12.06
C THR A 178 2.39 8.20 12.70
N GLU A 179 2.45 9.18 13.59
CA GLU A 179 1.25 9.77 14.20
C GLU A 179 0.37 10.45 13.15
N ARG A 180 0.98 11.19 12.21
CA ARG A 180 0.26 11.82 11.08
C ARG A 180 -0.39 10.77 10.18
N HIS A 181 0.33 9.69 9.87
CA HIS A 181 -0.21 8.54 9.15
C HIS A 181 -1.48 8.00 9.84
N TRP A 182 -1.45 7.82 11.16
CA TRP A 182 -2.59 7.24 11.89
C TRP A 182 -3.78 8.17 11.88
N ALA A 183 -3.56 9.46 12.09
CA ALA A 183 -4.61 10.47 12.01
C ALA A 183 -5.27 10.46 10.63
N ALA A 184 -4.47 10.44 9.56
CA ALA A 184 -4.97 10.41 8.19
C ALA A 184 -5.74 9.12 7.84
N LEU A 185 -5.21 7.95 8.21
CA LEU A 185 -5.89 6.67 7.98
C LEU A 185 -7.23 6.64 8.71
N LEU A 186 -7.25 7.00 10.00
CA LEU A 186 -8.46 6.96 10.80
C LEU A 186 -9.49 8.00 10.33
N ASP A 187 -9.06 9.17 9.86
CA ASP A 187 -9.95 10.16 9.26
C ASP A 187 -10.58 9.65 7.96
N LEU A 188 -9.80 9.02 7.07
CA LEU A 188 -10.31 8.38 5.85
C LEU A 188 -11.36 7.32 6.18
N LEU A 189 -11.07 6.43 7.14
CA LEU A 189 -12.02 5.40 7.53
C LEU A 189 -13.31 5.99 8.11
N LYS A 190 -13.23 7.04 8.95
CA LYS A 190 -14.40 7.69 9.57
C LYS A 190 -15.31 8.42 8.59
N ARG A 191 -14.77 8.97 7.50
CA ARG A 191 -15.59 9.70 6.52
C ARG A 191 -16.16 8.80 5.43
N THR A 192 -15.66 7.57 5.31
CA THR A 192 -16.14 6.58 4.34
C THR A 192 -17.17 5.60 4.94
N PHE A 193 -17.16 5.37 6.26
CA PHE A 193 -18.05 4.42 6.97
C PHE A 193 -18.66 5.06 8.22
#